data_AF-A0A949WAT1-F1
#
_entry.id   AF-A0A949WAT1-F1
#
_cell.length_a   1.000
_cell.length_b   1.000
_cell.length_c   1.000
_cell.angle_alpha   90.00
_cell.angle_beta   90.00
_cell.angle_gamma   90.00
#
_symmetry.space_group_name_H-M   'P 1'
#
loop_
_entity.id
_entity.type
_entity.pdbx_description
1 polymer ?
#
loop_
_entity_poly.entity_id
_entity_poly.type
_entity_poly.pdbx_seq_one_letter_code
_entity_poly.pdbx_strand_id
1 'polypeptide(L)'
;MIRKTYALELITPCFCAGADPAKAEIRAPSIRGQLRWWFRALGGSASDEAAVFGSVAGDDNSTSSSIRVAVSDFKKGPIWNPPTIDQNSPQNYTWHFAAASGKAANAGPKVTGPRWQPQGAIPPKSTFKVTITTIRPLRDDQSARLCLVIDAFLAFGTIGLRSTRGLGAFSCNSSRPWKELITPLEKADFTIALRQSPDTFPNWESALRDWSSWLRYKFRKENKAERYSALGGIVPRRQASAVRFRPILLPTGQFTWVALEAPHNRILGQKTSKVLSSTILTGPAPAAPPRSR
;
A
#
# COMPACT_ATOMS: atom_id res chain seq x y z
N MET A 1 29.91 3.75 4.99
CA MET A 1 28.66 2.99 5.23
C MET A 1 27.67 3.92 5.92
N ILE A 2 26.44 4.05 5.42
CA ILE A 2 25.41 4.93 6.02
C ILE A 2 24.27 4.04 6.51
N ARG A 3 23.88 4.17 7.79
CA ARG A 3 22.82 3.38 8.42
C ARG A 3 21.76 4.31 9.02
N LYS A 4 20.49 4.08 8.68
CA LYS A 4 19.35 4.79 9.27
C LYS A 4 18.32 3.79 9.79
N THR A 5 17.72 4.09 10.94
CA THR A 5 16.72 3.25 11.59
C THR A 5 15.46 4.06 11.82
N TYR A 6 14.32 3.48 11.45
CA TYR A 6 13.00 4.11 11.52
C TYR A 6 12.09 3.28 12.42
N ALA A 7 11.44 3.93 13.39
CA ALA A 7 10.42 3.31 14.22
C ALA A 7 9.05 3.47 13.56
N LEU A 8 8.36 2.36 13.33
CA LEU A 8 7.08 2.29 12.65
C LEU A 8 6.02 1.70 13.58
N GLU A 9 4.80 2.23 13.48
CA GLU A 9 3.61 1.68 14.13
C GLU A 9 2.54 1.37 13.08
N LEU A 10 2.02 0.14 13.05
CA LEU A 10 0.91 -0.21 12.17
C LEU A 10 -0.36 0.53 12.57
N ILE A 11 -1.01 1.18 11.63
CA ILE A 11 -2.27 1.90 11.87
C ILE A 11 -3.49 1.17 11.28
N THR A 12 -3.27 0.20 10.40
CA THR A 12 -4.31 -0.73 9.89
C THR A 12 -3.80 -2.17 9.98
N PRO A 13 -4.69 -3.19 10.01
CA PRO A 13 -4.25 -4.59 10.11
C PRO A 13 -3.35 -4.97 8.94
N CYS A 14 -2.23 -5.60 9.24
CA CYS A 14 -1.22 -5.99 8.24
C CYS A 14 -1.26 -7.49 7.98
N PHE A 15 -1.72 -7.85 6.79
CA PHE A 15 -1.73 -9.23 6.30
C PHE A 15 -0.43 -9.54 5.57
N CYS A 16 0.65 -9.66 6.32
CA CYS A 16 1.98 -10.03 5.82
C CYS A 16 2.37 -11.38 6.44
N ALA A 17 2.79 -12.35 5.63
CA ALA A 17 3.15 -13.67 6.14
C ALA A 17 4.25 -14.34 5.30
N GLY A 18 4.85 -15.36 5.90
CA GLY A 18 5.87 -16.22 5.33
C GLY A 18 5.32 -17.39 4.54
N ALA A 19 5.99 -18.53 4.71
CA ALA A 19 5.54 -19.82 4.18
C ALA A 19 4.21 -20.26 4.79
N ASP A 20 3.97 -19.93 6.06
CA ASP A 20 2.70 -20.15 6.74
C ASP A 20 1.80 -18.90 6.62
N PRO A 21 0.78 -18.89 5.76
CA PRO A 21 -0.13 -17.75 5.62
C PRO A 21 -1.04 -17.55 6.84
N ALA A 22 -1.15 -18.53 7.74
CA ALA A 22 -1.97 -18.50 8.94
C ALA A 22 -1.32 -17.71 10.09
N LYS A 23 0.00 -17.47 10.00
CA LYS A 23 0.81 -16.75 11.00
C LYS A 23 1.44 -15.52 10.37
N ALA A 24 0.98 -14.34 10.80
CA ALA A 24 1.47 -13.10 10.26
C ALA A 24 2.84 -12.71 10.84
N GLU A 25 3.72 -12.19 9.97
CA GLU A 25 5.06 -11.72 10.31
C GLU A 25 5.46 -10.50 9.44
N ILE A 26 6.18 -9.54 10.02
CA ILE A 26 6.83 -8.46 9.24
C ILE A 26 8.13 -8.99 8.67
N ARG A 27 8.32 -8.82 7.36
CA ARG A 27 9.45 -9.41 6.65
C ARG A 27 10.26 -8.33 5.93
N ALA A 28 11.58 -8.37 6.10
CA ALA A 28 12.49 -7.51 5.34
C ALA A 28 12.31 -7.63 3.81
N PRO A 29 12.11 -8.83 3.23
CA PRO A 29 11.77 -8.97 1.80
C PRO A 29 10.51 -8.21 1.37
N SER A 30 9.47 -8.17 2.22
CA SER A 30 8.23 -7.45 1.92
C SER A 30 8.43 -5.94 1.89
N ILE A 31 9.18 -5.40 2.84
CA ILE A 31 9.56 -3.97 2.86
C ILE A 31 10.44 -3.64 1.65
N ARG A 32 11.44 -4.47 1.37
CA ARG A 32 12.31 -4.31 0.21
C ARG A 32 11.51 -4.29 -1.10
N GLY A 33 10.49 -5.14 -1.23
CA GLY A 33 9.58 -5.11 -2.38
C GLY A 33 8.81 -3.79 -2.52
N GLN A 34 8.39 -3.18 -1.41
CA GLN A 34 7.75 -1.86 -1.43
C GLN A 34 8.73 -0.75 -1.82
N LEU A 35 9.96 -0.77 -1.29
CA LEU A 35 11.00 0.19 -1.68
C LEU A 35 11.32 0.09 -3.17
N ARG A 36 11.46 -1.13 -3.71
CA ARG A 36 11.63 -1.35 -5.16
C ARG A 36 10.46 -0.80 -5.97
N TRP A 37 9.23 -1.04 -5.52
CA TRP A 37 8.04 -0.52 -6.20
C TRP A 37 8.04 1.01 -6.23
N TRP A 38 8.31 1.67 -5.10
CA TRP A 38 8.42 3.13 -5.03
C TRP A 38 9.55 3.66 -5.90
N PHE A 39 10.70 2.96 -5.94
CA PHE A 39 11.83 3.33 -6.80
C PHE A 39 11.43 3.35 -8.27
N ARG A 40 10.75 2.31 -8.76
CA ARG A 40 10.21 2.28 -10.14
C ARG A 40 9.20 3.40 -10.37
N ALA A 41 8.25 3.57 -9.46
CA ALA A 41 7.20 4.57 -9.59
C ALA A 41 7.77 6.01 -9.66
N LEU A 42 8.86 6.27 -8.95
CA LEU A 42 9.59 7.54 -8.95
C LEU A 42 10.60 7.70 -10.11
N GLY A 43 10.53 6.85 -11.13
CA GLY A 43 11.34 6.98 -12.35
C GLY A 43 12.66 6.21 -12.31
N GLY A 44 12.83 5.28 -11.37
CA GLY A 44 13.91 4.30 -11.33
C GLY A 44 14.04 3.53 -12.64
N SER A 45 15.21 3.59 -13.28
CA SER A 45 15.52 2.74 -14.43
C SER A 45 15.81 1.31 -13.98
N ALA A 46 15.74 0.34 -14.90
CA ALA A 46 16.08 -1.05 -14.59
C ALA A 46 17.54 -1.23 -14.15
N SER A 47 18.47 -0.49 -14.76
CA SER A 47 19.89 -0.49 -14.39
C SER A 47 20.12 0.11 -13.01
N ASP A 48 19.48 1.23 -12.68
CA ASP A 48 19.60 1.82 -11.34
C ASP A 48 18.94 0.96 -10.27
N GLU A 49 17.81 0.32 -10.59
CA GLU A 49 17.17 -0.60 -9.67
C GLU A 49 18.08 -1.80 -9.39
N ALA A 50 18.75 -2.35 -10.40
CA ALA A 50 19.75 -3.39 -10.23
C ALA A 50 20.96 -2.90 -9.39
N ALA A 51 21.44 -1.69 -9.60
CA ALA A 51 22.53 -1.12 -8.81
C ALA A 51 22.15 -0.95 -7.32
N VAL A 52 20.93 -0.49 -7.03
CA VAL A 52 20.48 -0.25 -5.65
C VAL A 52 20.06 -1.57 -4.98
N PHE A 53 19.19 -2.34 -5.61
CA PHE A 53 18.51 -3.51 -5.03
C PHE A 53 19.08 -4.85 -5.53
N GLY A 54 20.13 -4.85 -6.33
CA GLY A 54 20.69 -6.06 -6.91
C GLY A 54 19.79 -6.68 -7.98
N SER A 55 20.38 -7.56 -8.77
CA SER A 55 19.72 -8.35 -9.80
C SER A 55 20.35 -9.73 -9.89
N VAL A 56 19.53 -10.71 -10.27
CA VAL A 56 19.98 -12.05 -10.66
C VAL A 56 19.73 -12.15 -12.15
N ALA A 57 20.61 -11.57 -12.96
CA ALA A 57 20.62 -11.81 -14.41
C ALA A 57 21.53 -13.03 -14.66
N GLY A 58 21.05 -13.99 -15.45
CA GLY A 58 21.78 -15.23 -15.75
C GLY A 58 23.15 -14.98 -16.37
N ASP A 59 24.11 -15.80 -15.96
CA ASP A 59 25.43 -16.08 -16.53
C ASP A 59 26.41 -14.90 -16.77
N ASP A 60 26.46 -13.90 -15.87
CA ASP A 60 27.69 -13.13 -15.48
C ASP A 60 27.41 -11.71 -14.97
N ASN A 61 26.17 -11.20 -15.13
CA ASN A 61 25.80 -9.83 -14.72
C ASN A 61 25.00 -9.77 -13.42
N SER A 62 25.28 -10.68 -12.47
CA SER A 62 24.64 -10.63 -11.15
C SER A 62 25.17 -9.43 -10.36
N THR A 63 24.26 -8.53 -9.97
CA THR A 63 24.64 -7.34 -9.20
C THR A 63 24.24 -7.55 -7.75
N SER A 64 25.22 -7.49 -6.85
CA SER A 64 24.96 -7.46 -5.42
C SER A 64 24.28 -6.15 -5.03
N SER A 65 23.32 -6.20 -4.10
CA SER A 65 22.63 -5.00 -3.65
C SER A 65 23.54 -4.03 -2.90
N SER A 66 23.36 -2.75 -3.19
CA SER A 66 24.01 -1.65 -2.45
C SER A 66 23.32 -1.32 -1.13
N ILE A 67 22.13 -1.86 -0.86
CA ILE A 67 21.38 -1.64 0.39
C ILE A 67 20.99 -2.93 1.10
N ARG A 68 21.04 -2.90 2.42
CA ARG A 68 20.49 -3.94 3.31
C ARG A 68 19.28 -3.39 4.05
N VAL A 69 18.20 -4.18 4.08
CA VAL A 69 16.99 -3.90 4.88
C VAL A 69 16.90 -4.93 5.98
N ALA A 70 16.74 -4.48 7.23
CA ALA A 70 16.54 -5.34 8.38
C ALA A 70 15.33 -4.87 9.20
N VAL A 71 14.65 -5.83 9.84
CA VAL A 71 13.52 -5.59 10.73
C VAL A 71 13.92 -6.06 12.12
N SER A 72 13.63 -5.26 13.14
CA SER A 72 13.91 -5.61 14.54
C SER A 72 12.86 -5.04 15.48
N ASP A 73 12.98 -5.35 16.77
CA ASP A 73 12.20 -4.77 17.86
C ASP A 73 10.69 -4.85 17.65
N PHE A 74 10.20 -5.96 17.07
CA PHE A 74 8.78 -6.17 16.86
C PHE A 74 8.06 -6.32 18.20
N LYS A 75 7.04 -5.48 18.44
CA LYS A 75 6.14 -5.55 19.58
C LYS A 75 4.71 -5.60 19.08
N LYS A 76 4.00 -6.66 19.46
CA LYS A 76 2.61 -6.87 19.04
C LYS A 76 1.68 -5.89 19.75
N GLY A 77 0.77 -5.28 18.99
CA GLY A 77 -0.31 -4.45 19.52
C GLY A 77 -1.44 -5.28 20.14
N PRO A 78 -2.53 -4.61 20.58
CA PRO A 78 -3.72 -5.28 21.11
C PRO A 78 -4.30 -6.31 20.14
N ILE A 79 -4.97 -7.34 20.65
CA ILE A 79 -5.57 -8.38 19.80
C ILE A 79 -6.54 -7.73 18.81
N TRP A 80 -6.39 -8.08 17.54
CA TRP A 80 -7.30 -7.68 16.49
C TRP A 80 -8.06 -8.90 15.98
N ASN A 81 -9.39 -8.80 15.98
CA ASN A 81 -10.27 -9.82 15.43
C ASN A 81 -10.76 -9.35 14.05
N PRO A 82 -10.68 -10.19 13.01
CA PRO A 82 -11.27 -9.86 11.72
C PRO A 82 -12.76 -9.54 11.85
N PRO A 83 -13.25 -8.44 11.24
CA PRO A 83 -14.64 -8.07 11.35
C PRO A 83 -15.54 -9.05 10.58
N THR A 84 -16.81 -9.17 10.99
CA THR A 84 -17.81 -9.84 10.18
C THR A 84 -17.98 -9.11 8.85
N ILE A 85 -17.96 -9.86 7.75
CA ILE A 85 -18.08 -9.29 6.40
C ILE A 85 -19.55 -9.07 6.07
N ASP A 86 -19.98 -7.81 6.11
CA ASP A 86 -21.27 -7.39 5.55
C ASP A 86 -21.11 -7.09 4.05
N GLN A 87 -21.81 -7.85 3.20
CA GLN A 87 -21.77 -7.71 1.75
C GLN A 87 -22.27 -6.34 1.25
N ASN A 88 -23.17 -5.71 2.01
CA ASN A 88 -23.74 -4.40 1.70
C ASN A 88 -22.80 -3.26 2.09
N SER A 89 -21.87 -3.50 3.01
CA SER A 89 -20.89 -2.50 3.43
C SER A 89 -19.89 -2.17 2.31
N PRO A 90 -19.53 -0.88 2.13
CA PRO A 90 -18.47 -0.50 1.18
C PRO A 90 -17.16 -1.23 1.45
N GLN A 91 -16.85 -1.48 2.73
CA GLN A 91 -15.62 -2.13 3.18
C GLN A 91 -15.49 -3.58 2.71
N ASN A 92 -16.59 -4.24 2.33
CA ASN A 92 -16.57 -5.59 1.76
C ASN A 92 -15.60 -5.67 0.58
N TYR A 93 -15.49 -4.60 -0.22
CA TYR A 93 -14.54 -4.58 -1.33
C TYR A 93 -13.10 -4.76 -0.86
N THR A 94 -12.76 -4.27 0.33
CA THR A 94 -11.45 -4.43 0.99
C THR A 94 -11.34 -5.75 1.75
N TRP A 95 -12.37 -6.14 2.48
CA TRP A 95 -12.34 -7.36 3.30
C TRP A 95 -12.46 -8.65 2.52
N HIS A 96 -13.32 -8.72 1.50
CA HIS A 96 -13.58 -9.94 0.72
C HIS A 96 -12.30 -10.61 0.22
N PHE A 97 -11.40 -9.86 -0.44
CA PHE A 97 -10.17 -10.45 -0.95
C PHE A 97 -9.11 -10.70 0.12
N ALA A 98 -9.18 -10.01 1.27
CA ALA A 98 -8.32 -10.35 2.41
C ALA A 98 -8.77 -11.68 3.01
N ALA A 99 -10.09 -11.84 3.18
CA ALA A 99 -10.73 -13.02 3.73
C ALA A 99 -10.64 -14.23 2.82
N ALA A 100 -10.75 -14.08 1.50
CA ALA A 100 -10.64 -15.21 0.56
C ALA A 100 -9.19 -15.64 0.27
N SER A 101 -8.18 -14.92 0.78
CA SER A 101 -6.78 -15.15 0.39
C SER A 101 -6.22 -16.45 0.97
N GLY A 102 -5.60 -17.27 0.11
CA GLY A 102 -4.99 -18.55 0.49
C GLY A 102 -6.00 -19.69 0.63
N LYS A 103 -7.25 -19.46 0.24
CA LYS A 103 -8.30 -20.47 0.20
C LYS A 103 -8.00 -21.53 -0.88
N ALA A 104 -8.33 -22.79 -0.59
CA ALA A 104 -8.25 -23.88 -1.56
C ALA A 104 -9.19 -23.64 -2.75
N ALA A 105 -8.79 -24.05 -3.96
CA ALA A 105 -9.55 -23.81 -5.19
C ALA A 105 -11.01 -24.31 -5.14
N ASN A 106 -11.25 -25.40 -4.41
CA ASN A 106 -12.56 -26.06 -4.33
C ASN A 106 -13.39 -25.63 -3.10
N ALA A 107 -12.90 -24.70 -2.29
CA ALA A 107 -13.59 -24.34 -1.06
C ALA A 107 -14.86 -23.50 -1.35
N GLY A 108 -15.97 -23.88 -0.73
CA GLY A 108 -17.29 -23.27 -0.97
C GLY A 108 -17.33 -21.77 -0.63
N PRO A 109 -18.26 -20.99 -1.21
CA PRO A 109 -18.23 -19.51 -1.22
C PRO A 109 -18.16 -18.84 0.16
N LYS A 110 -18.66 -19.49 1.22
CA LYS A 110 -18.63 -18.97 2.60
C LYS A 110 -17.32 -19.24 3.36
N VAL A 111 -16.46 -20.10 2.83
CA VAL A 111 -15.17 -20.44 3.48
C VAL A 111 -14.18 -19.30 3.30
N THR A 112 -13.57 -18.87 4.40
CA THR A 112 -12.46 -17.92 4.44
C THR A 112 -11.12 -18.65 4.37
N GLY A 113 -10.09 -17.95 3.93
CA GLY A 113 -8.72 -18.45 3.85
C GLY A 113 -7.98 -18.33 5.19
N PRO A 114 -6.79 -18.94 5.28
CA PRO A 114 -6.02 -19.10 6.53
C PRO A 114 -5.61 -17.76 7.16
N ARG A 115 -5.62 -16.66 6.40
CA ARG A 115 -5.29 -15.32 6.88
C ARG A 115 -6.41 -14.67 7.69
N TRP A 116 -7.65 -15.15 7.57
CA TRP A 116 -8.83 -14.50 8.16
C TRP A 116 -9.10 -14.99 9.58
N GLN A 117 -8.09 -14.84 10.43
CA GLN A 117 -8.12 -15.21 11.84
C GLN A 117 -7.19 -14.28 12.64
N PRO A 118 -7.29 -14.22 13.98
CA PRO A 118 -6.51 -13.26 14.79
C PRO A 118 -4.99 -13.36 14.63
N GLN A 119 -4.45 -14.54 14.34
CA GLN A 119 -3.02 -14.78 14.10
C GLN A 119 -2.60 -14.53 12.64
N GLY A 120 -3.57 -14.49 11.71
CA GLY A 120 -3.34 -14.32 10.27
C GLY A 120 -3.12 -12.86 9.84
N ALA A 121 -3.26 -11.91 10.78
CA ALA A 121 -2.92 -10.51 10.61
C ALA A 121 -2.12 -9.98 11.80
N ILE A 122 -1.21 -9.05 11.53
CA ILE A 122 -0.56 -8.28 12.59
C ILE A 122 -1.52 -7.15 12.97
N PRO A 123 -1.86 -7.00 14.27
CA PRO A 123 -2.85 -6.04 14.68
C PRO A 123 -2.35 -4.59 14.51
N PRO A 124 -3.27 -3.62 14.32
CA PRO A 124 -2.98 -2.21 14.52
C PRO A 124 -2.30 -1.96 15.88
N LYS A 125 -1.54 -0.86 15.97
CA LYS A 125 -0.68 -0.47 17.10
C LYS A 125 0.50 -1.41 17.37
N SER A 126 0.75 -2.41 16.52
CA SER A 126 2.01 -3.15 16.59
C SER A 126 3.16 -2.27 16.10
N THR A 127 4.28 -2.30 16.82
CA THR A 127 5.46 -1.50 16.49
C THR A 127 6.62 -2.38 16.05
N PHE A 128 7.50 -1.82 15.23
CA PHE A 128 8.73 -2.46 14.79
C PHE A 128 9.72 -1.41 14.29
N LYS A 129 10.99 -1.79 14.16
CA LYS A 129 12.00 -0.95 13.55
C LYS A 129 12.41 -1.47 12.17
N VAL A 130 12.61 -0.54 11.24
CA VAL A 130 13.19 -0.82 9.93
C VAL A 130 14.55 -0.13 9.87
N THR A 131 15.61 -0.93 9.69
CA THR A 131 16.95 -0.42 9.44
C THR A 131 17.26 -0.53 7.95
N ILE A 132 17.68 0.58 7.35
CA ILE A 132 18.19 0.63 5.97
C ILE A 132 19.66 1.03 6.04
N THR A 133 20.54 0.17 5.51
CA THR A 133 21.99 0.41 5.49
C THR A 133 22.47 0.43 4.04
N THR A 134 23.07 1.55 3.62
CA THR A 134 23.84 1.65 2.38
C THR A 134 25.20 1.03 2.61
N ILE A 135 25.38 -0.18 2.09
CA ILE A 135 26.57 -1.02 2.27
C ILE A 135 27.60 -0.83 1.16
N ARG A 136 27.20 -0.25 0.02
CA ARG A 136 28.07 0.13 -1.10
C ARG A 136 27.74 1.55 -1.54
N PRO A 137 28.72 2.35 -2.01
CA PRO A 137 28.45 3.70 -2.48
C PRO A 137 27.46 3.68 -3.65
N LEU A 138 26.59 4.68 -3.68
CA LEU A 138 25.66 4.95 -4.76
C LEU A 138 26.07 6.26 -5.42
N ARG A 139 25.81 6.40 -6.72
CA ARG A 139 25.94 7.70 -7.40
C ARG A 139 24.96 8.70 -6.77
N ASP A 140 25.23 10.00 -6.92
CA ASP A 140 24.43 11.05 -6.30
C ASP A 140 22.96 11.02 -6.74
N ASP A 141 22.70 10.77 -8.04
CA ASP A 141 21.35 10.61 -8.59
C ASP A 141 20.60 9.42 -7.97
N GLN A 142 21.29 8.29 -7.79
CA GLN A 142 20.74 7.09 -7.18
C GLN A 142 20.48 7.28 -5.68
N SER A 143 21.39 7.97 -4.99
CA SER A 143 21.28 8.30 -3.57
C SER A 143 20.11 9.26 -3.31
N ALA A 144 19.99 10.33 -4.10
CA ALA A 144 18.89 11.29 -4.02
C ALA A 144 17.54 10.62 -4.28
N ARG A 145 17.45 9.75 -5.30
CA ARG A 145 16.24 8.98 -5.59
C ARG A 145 15.90 8.00 -4.47
N LEU A 146 16.89 7.30 -3.91
CA LEU A 146 16.68 6.41 -2.77
C LEU A 146 16.16 7.16 -1.55
N CYS A 147 16.66 8.38 -1.28
CA CYS A 147 16.15 9.22 -0.20
C CYS A 147 14.67 9.55 -0.41
N LEU A 148 14.27 10.01 -1.61
CA LEU A 148 12.87 10.29 -1.93
C LEU A 148 11.99 9.02 -1.83
N VAL A 149 12.50 7.87 -2.24
CA VAL A 149 11.83 6.57 -2.10
C VAL A 149 11.56 6.23 -0.63
N ILE A 150 12.56 6.44 0.23
CA ILE A 150 12.43 6.20 1.67
C ILE A 150 11.41 7.17 2.25
N ASP A 151 11.49 8.47 1.94
CA ASP A 151 10.53 9.46 2.43
C ASP A 151 9.10 9.13 1.99
N ALA A 152 8.88 8.82 0.71
CA ALA A 152 7.58 8.43 0.18
C ALA A 152 7.07 7.12 0.80
N PHE A 153 7.94 6.13 1.03
CA PHE A 153 7.58 4.91 1.72
C PHE A 153 7.24 5.16 3.20
N LEU A 154 7.95 6.04 3.90
CA LEU A 154 7.67 6.31 5.30
C LEU A 154 6.37 7.12 5.49
N ALA A 155 6.02 7.99 4.55
CA ALA A 155 4.80 8.79 4.59
C ALA A 155 3.56 8.06 4.03
N PHE A 156 3.74 7.24 3.00
CA PHE A 156 2.64 6.64 2.23
C PHE A 156 2.81 5.13 2.03
N GLY A 157 3.64 4.47 2.82
CA GLY A 157 3.91 3.05 2.72
C GLY A 157 2.76 2.20 3.23
N THR A 158 2.67 0.99 2.68
CA THR A 158 1.83 -0.09 3.20
C THR A 158 2.55 -1.42 2.99
N ILE A 159 2.33 -2.39 3.88
CA ILE A 159 2.99 -3.71 3.84
C ILE A 159 1.93 -4.81 3.77
N GLY A 160 2.18 -5.83 2.96
CA GLY A 160 1.34 -7.03 2.89
C GLY A 160 0.18 -6.96 1.90
N LEU A 161 -0.78 -7.86 2.09
CA LEU A 161 -1.94 -8.03 1.24
C LEU A 161 -2.88 -6.82 1.31
N ARG A 162 -3.49 -6.46 0.17
CA ARG A 162 -4.33 -5.26 -0.01
C ARG A 162 -3.63 -3.95 0.32
N SER A 163 -2.31 -3.91 0.19
CA SER A 163 -1.48 -2.70 0.30
C SER A 163 -1.96 -1.53 -0.58
N THR A 164 -2.56 -1.77 -1.75
CA THR A 164 -3.14 -0.69 -2.59
C THR A 164 -4.46 -0.13 -2.07
N ARG A 165 -5.02 -0.71 -1.00
CA ARG A 165 -6.35 -0.42 -0.46
C ARG A 165 -6.31 -0.03 1.02
N GLY A 166 -5.15 0.41 1.49
CA GLY A 166 -4.95 0.98 2.82
C GLY A 166 -4.65 -0.03 3.94
N LEU A 167 -4.60 -1.34 3.66
CA LEU A 167 -4.22 -2.33 4.68
C LEU A 167 -2.70 -2.40 4.86
N GLY A 168 -2.27 -2.70 6.09
CA GLY A 168 -0.87 -2.69 6.52
C GLY A 168 -0.18 -1.34 6.40
N ALA A 169 -0.94 -0.25 6.51
CA ALA A 169 -0.40 1.10 6.62
C ALA A 169 0.23 1.29 8.00
N PHE A 170 1.19 2.21 8.07
CA PHE A 170 1.89 2.54 9.30
C PHE A 170 2.15 4.04 9.39
N SER A 171 2.40 4.52 10.61
CA SER A 171 2.96 5.83 10.88
C SER A 171 4.44 5.72 11.24
N CYS A 172 5.20 6.80 11.02
CA CYS A 172 6.59 6.90 11.41
C CYS A 172 6.89 8.34 11.85
N ASN A 173 7.30 8.52 13.11
CA ASN A 173 7.51 9.85 13.69
C ASN A 173 8.70 10.58 13.07
N SER A 174 9.69 9.85 12.56
CA SER A 174 10.85 10.40 11.86
C SER A 174 10.61 10.61 10.37
N SER A 175 9.38 10.41 9.88
CA SER A 175 9.05 10.67 8.47
C SER A 175 8.95 12.16 8.20
N ARG A 176 9.32 12.56 6.98
CA ARG A 176 9.04 13.90 6.48
C ARG A 176 7.51 14.13 6.48
N PRO A 177 7.02 15.33 6.85
CA PRO A 177 5.60 15.62 6.78
C PRO A 177 5.01 15.28 5.40
N TRP A 178 3.97 14.45 5.37
CA TRP A 178 3.45 13.89 4.11
C TRP A 178 3.01 14.94 3.09
N LYS A 179 2.53 16.11 3.55
CA LYS A 179 2.14 17.22 2.67
C LYS A 179 3.32 17.78 1.88
N GLU A 180 4.53 17.78 2.45
CA GLU A 180 5.73 18.25 1.75
C GLU A 180 6.18 17.30 0.63
N LEU A 181 5.68 16.05 0.64
CA LEU A 181 5.97 15.07 -0.40
C LEU A 181 5.00 15.16 -1.58
N ILE A 182 3.91 15.93 -1.49
CA ILE A 182 2.94 16.10 -2.58
C ILE A 182 3.63 16.63 -3.84
N THR A 183 4.29 17.80 -3.75
CA THR A 183 4.94 18.43 -4.91
C THR A 183 6.06 17.57 -5.51
N PRO A 184 6.98 16.95 -4.74
CA PRO A 184 7.94 15.99 -5.30
C PRO A 184 7.28 14.81 -6.04
N LEU A 185 6.18 14.27 -5.52
CA LEU A 185 5.46 13.17 -6.15
C LEU A 185 4.75 13.62 -7.44
N GLU A 186 4.13 14.80 -7.46
CA GLU A 186 3.50 15.37 -8.65
C GLU A 186 4.53 15.66 -9.75
N LYS A 187 5.72 16.18 -9.40
CA LYS A 187 6.85 16.32 -10.33
C LYS A 187 7.30 14.96 -10.89
N ALA A 188 7.10 13.89 -10.14
CA ALA A 188 7.30 12.52 -10.59
C ALA A 188 6.06 11.93 -11.31
N ASP A 189 5.09 12.74 -11.76
CA ASP A 189 3.87 12.35 -12.48
C ASP A 189 2.85 11.51 -11.68
N PHE A 190 2.90 11.59 -10.35
CA PHE A 190 1.80 11.08 -9.53
C PHE A 190 0.61 12.03 -9.60
N THR A 191 -0.59 11.47 -9.69
CA THR A 191 -1.83 12.23 -9.42
C THR A 191 -2.23 11.99 -7.97
N ILE A 192 -2.48 13.07 -7.23
CA ILE A 192 -2.81 13.00 -5.80
C ILE A 192 -4.21 13.59 -5.59
N ALA A 193 -5.10 12.81 -4.99
CA ALA A 193 -6.42 13.28 -4.57
C ALA A 193 -6.50 13.29 -3.05
N LEU A 194 -6.69 14.48 -2.48
CA LEU A 194 -6.83 14.70 -1.04
C LEU A 194 -8.29 14.65 -0.65
N ARG A 195 -8.58 13.96 0.46
CA ARG A 195 -9.91 13.99 1.07
C ARG A 195 -10.13 15.32 1.80
N GLN A 196 -11.11 16.13 1.37
CA GLN A 196 -11.31 17.51 1.85
C GLN A 196 -12.45 17.68 2.87
N SER A 197 -13.52 16.88 2.82
CA SER A 197 -14.68 17.07 3.72
C SER A 197 -15.58 15.83 3.86
N PRO A 198 -15.59 15.15 5.03
CA PRO A 198 -14.67 15.35 6.13
C PRO A 198 -13.22 15.08 5.69
N ASP A 199 -12.29 15.90 6.15
CA ASP A 199 -10.86 15.70 6.00
C ASP A 199 -10.27 14.82 7.11
N THR A 200 -11.02 14.59 8.18
CA THR A 200 -10.61 13.81 9.36
C THR A 200 -11.65 12.77 9.76
N PHE A 201 -11.17 11.70 10.40
CA PHE A 201 -11.95 10.55 10.87
C PHE A 201 -11.47 10.16 12.27
N PRO A 202 -12.35 9.68 13.16
CA PRO A 202 -11.97 9.35 14.53
C PRO A 202 -11.10 8.09 14.64
N ASN A 203 -11.16 7.19 13.66
CA ASN A 203 -10.42 5.94 13.64
C ASN A 203 -10.19 5.45 12.20
N TRP A 204 -9.27 4.51 12.03
CA TRP A 204 -8.91 3.97 10.73
C TRP A 204 -10.06 3.19 10.08
N GLU A 205 -10.95 2.59 10.86
CA GLU A 205 -12.13 1.85 10.35
C GLU A 205 -13.13 2.79 9.68
N SER A 206 -13.35 3.97 10.26
CA SER A 206 -14.23 5.02 9.72
C SER A 206 -13.64 5.60 8.44
N ALA A 207 -12.33 5.87 8.44
CA ALA A 207 -11.62 6.28 7.22
C ALA A 207 -11.70 5.18 6.15
N LEU A 208 -11.52 3.90 6.52
CA LEU A 208 -11.64 2.76 5.61
C LEU A 208 -13.03 2.66 4.99
N ARG A 209 -14.08 2.92 5.78
CA ARG A 209 -15.45 2.98 5.28
C ARG A 209 -15.56 4.03 4.17
N ASP A 210 -15.08 5.24 4.44
CA ASP A 210 -15.16 6.38 3.53
C ASP A 210 -14.41 6.08 2.22
N TRP A 211 -13.11 5.75 2.25
CA TRP A 211 -12.37 5.50 1.00
C TRP A 211 -12.84 4.24 0.26
N SER A 212 -13.36 3.24 0.96
CA SER A 212 -13.98 2.07 0.32
C SER A 212 -15.29 2.44 -0.39
N SER A 213 -16.04 3.42 0.14
CA SER A 213 -17.23 3.98 -0.51
C SER A 213 -16.88 4.69 -1.82
N TRP A 214 -15.88 5.59 -1.79
CA TRP A 214 -15.39 6.25 -3.00
C TRP A 214 -14.90 5.25 -4.04
N LEU A 215 -14.12 4.25 -3.62
CA LEU A 215 -13.65 3.20 -4.50
C LEU A 215 -14.80 2.39 -5.14
N ARG A 216 -15.75 1.92 -4.33
CA ARG A 216 -16.81 1.01 -4.79
C ARG A 216 -17.86 1.74 -5.62
N TYR A 217 -18.34 2.89 -5.15
CA TYR A 217 -19.55 3.51 -5.69
C TYR A 217 -19.28 4.68 -6.63
N LYS A 218 -18.08 5.28 -6.61
CA LYS A 218 -17.65 6.30 -7.57
C LYS A 218 -16.64 5.75 -8.56
N PHE A 219 -15.40 5.52 -8.13
CA PHE A 219 -14.29 5.23 -9.04
C PHE A 219 -14.51 3.99 -9.90
N ARG A 220 -14.96 2.87 -9.32
CA ARG A 220 -15.26 1.65 -10.09
C ARG A 220 -16.49 1.79 -10.98
N LYS A 221 -17.46 2.63 -10.60
CA LYS A 221 -18.69 2.84 -11.36
C LYS A 221 -18.42 3.70 -12.60
N GLU A 222 -17.62 4.75 -12.44
CA GLU A 222 -17.24 5.68 -13.50
C GLU A 222 -16.15 5.11 -14.42
N ASN A 223 -15.30 4.21 -13.91
CA ASN A 223 -14.19 3.61 -14.66
C ASN A 223 -14.38 2.10 -14.84
N LYS A 224 -15.55 1.70 -15.35
CA LYS A 224 -15.79 0.30 -15.73
C LYS A 224 -14.85 -0.08 -16.87
N ALA A 225 -14.17 -1.21 -16.71
CA ALA A 225 -13.30 -1.76 -17.74
C ALA A 225 -13.47 -3.27 -17.78
N GLU A 226 -13.61 -3.83 -18.97
CA GLU A 226 -13.77 -5.27 -19.19
C GLU A 226 -12.46 -6.05 -18.97
N ARG A 227 -11.31 -5.40 -19.18
CA ARG A 227 -9.97 -6.02 -19.07
C ARG A 227 -9.09 -5.34 -18.03
N TYR A 228 -8.48 -4.20 -18.38
CA TYR A 228 -7.51 -3.48 -17.56
C TYR A 228 -7.99 -2.07 -17.20
N SER A 229 -7.72 -1.66 -15.96
CA SER A 229 -7.93 -0.28 -15.49
C SER A 229 -6.81 0.12 -14.53
N ALA A 230 -6.67 1.43 -14.27
CA ALA A 230 -5.81 1.95 -13.21
C ALA A 230 -6.24 1.47 -11.80
N LEU A 231 -7.48 0.98 -11.67
CA LEU A 231 -8.00 0.33 -10.47
C LEU A 231 -7.62 -1.17 -10.38
N GLY A 232 -6.88 -1.69 -11.36
CA GLY A 232 -6.49 -3.10 -11.49
C GLY A 232 -7.52 -3.94 -12.24
N GLY A 233 -7.07 -5.12 -12.69
CA GLY A 233 -7.85 -6.08 -13.47
C GLY A 233 -7.43 -7.51 -13.17
N ILE A 234 -8.27 -8.48 -13.52
CA ILE A 234 -8.02 -9.93 -13.28
C ILE A 234 -7.96 -10.69 -14.62
N VAL A 235 -8.49 -10.13 -15.71
CA VAL A 235 -8.64 -10.78 -17.02
C VAL A 235 -7.83 -10.03 -18.09
N PRO A 236 -7.09 -10.72 -18.98
CA PRO A 236 -6.72 -12.14 -18.96
C PRO A 236 -5.61 -12.48 -17.97
N ARG A 237 -4.86 -11.49 -17.48
CA ARG A 237 -3.87 -11.63 -16.40
C ARG A 237 -4.09 -10.56 -15.34
N ARG A 238 -3.65 -10.82 -14.11
CA ARG A 238 -3.82 -9.88 -13.01
C ARG A 238 -2.95 -8.64 -13.20
N GLN A 239 -3.57 -7.46 -13.19
CA GLN A 239 -2.90 -6.16 -13.16
C GLN A 239 -3.07 -5.51 -11.78
N ALA A 240 -1.96 -5.05 -11.20
CA ALA A 240 -1.98 -4.27 -9.96
C ALA A 240 -2.65 -2.90 -10.17
N SER A 241 -3.26 -2.36 -9.11
CA SER A 241 -3.86 -1.03 -9.16
C SER A 241 -2.76 0.04 -9.15
N ALA A 242 -2.83 1.01 -10.07
CA ALA A 242 -2.07 2.25 -10.02
C ALA A 242 -2.58 3.18 -8.91
N VAL A 243 -3.90 3.18 -8.68
CA VAL A 243 -4.55 3.93 -7.59
C VAL A 243 -4.35 3.21 -6.26
N ARG A 244 -3.86 3.96 -5.28
CA ARG A 244 -3.43 3.51 -3.96
C ARG A 244 -4.04 4.39 -2.88
N PHE A 245 -4.84 3.79 -2.00
CA PHE A 245 -5.40 4.49 -0.83
C PHE A 245 -4.43 4.41 0.34
N ARG A 246 -4.23 5.55 1.00
CA ARG A 246 -3.24 5.77 2.06
C ARG A 246 -3.89 6.42 3.26
N PRO A 247 -4.28 5.65 4.29
CA PRO A 247 -4.62 6.26 5.57
C PRO A 247 -3.38 6.92 6.17
N ILE A 248 -3.60 8.04 6.84
CA ILE A 248 -2.56 8.80 7.52
C ILE A 248 -3.07 9.08 8.93
N LEU A 249 -2.28 8.70 9.93
CA LEU A 249 -2.51 9.10 11.32
C LEU A 249 -1.96 10.51 11.52
N LEU A 250 -2.82 11.44 11.95
CA LEU A 250 -2.47 12.81 12.22
C LEU A 250 -1.92 12.94 13.65
N PRO A 251 -1.11 13.98 13.95
CA PRO A 251 -0.63 14.25 15.31
C PRO A 251 -1.75 14.43 16.34
N THR A 252 -2.96 14.82 15.90
CA THR A 252 -4.16 14.93 16.73
C THR A 252 -4.74 13.57 17.18
N GLY A 253 -4.21 12.46 16.67
CA GLY A 253 -4.75 11.11 16.87
C GLY A 253 -5.90 10.75 15.92
N GLN A 254 -6.40 11.71 15.14
CA GLN A 254 -7.38 11.48 14.09
C GLN A 254 -6.73 10.91 12.82
N PHE A 255 -7.55 10.37 11.94
CA PHE A 255 -7.13 9.80 10.66
C PHE A 255 -7.55 10.70 9.51
N THR A 256 -6.73 10.80 8.48
CA THR A 256 -7.17 11.22 7.14
C THR A 256 -6.81 10.13 6.15
N TRP A 257 -7.15 10.32 4.88
CA TRP A 257 -6.66 9.46 3.83
C TRP A 257 -6.42 10.20 2.52
N VAL A 258 -5.46 9.70 1.75
CA VAL A 258 -5.07 10.21 0.44
C VAL A 258 -5.17 9.10 -0.60
N ALA A 259 -5.64 9.43 -1.80
CA ALA A 259 -5.49 8.54 -2.95
C ALA A 259 -4.32 9.01 -3.81
N LEU A 260 -3.39 8.10 -4.08
CA LEU A 260 -2.23 8.30 -4.95
C LEU A 260 -2.42 7.45 -6.19
N GLU A 261 -2.34 8.04 -7.38
CA GLU A 261 -2.29 7.32 -8.65
C GLU A 261 -0.87 7.42 -9.21
N ALA A 262 -0.18 6.28 -9.23
CA ALA A 262 1.20 6.21 -9.70
C ALA A 262 1.29 6.31 -11.24
N PRO A 263 2.41 6.79 -11.80
CA PRO A 263 2.59 6.92 -13.24
C PRO A 263 2.41 5.58 -13.97
N HIS A 264 1.41 5.50 -14.85
CA HIS A 264 0.99 4.24 -15.47
C HIS A 264 2.10 3.58 -16.29
N ASN A 265 2.85 4.36 -17.06
CA ASN A 265 3.98 3.90 -17.87
C ASN A 265 5.14 3.29 -17.08
N ARG A 266 5.20 3.51 -15.75
CA ARG A 266 6.27 2.99 -14.89
C ARG A 266 5.88 1.74 -14.10
N ILE A 267 4.58 1.53 -13.89
CA ILE A 267 4.08 0.52 -12.94
C ILE A 267 2.99 -0.39 -13.51
N LEU A 268 2.41 -0.07 -14.66
CA LEU A 268 1.45 -0.91 -15.37
C LEU A 268 2.09 -1.46 -16.66
N GLY A 269 1.75 -2.69 -17.00
CA GLY A 269 2.16 -3.28 -18.28
C GLY A 269 1.28 -2.88 -19.47
N GLN A 270 0.15 -2.21 -19.23
CA GLN A 270 -0.82 -1.80 -20.24
C GLN A 270 -1.23 -0.35 -20.02
N LYS A 271 -1.42 0.41 -21.11
CA LYS A 271 -1.86 1.80 -21.06
C LYS A 271 -3.30 1.86 -20.55
N THR A 272 -3.55 2.70 -19.54
CA THR A 272 -4.89 2.93 -18.97
C THR A 272 -5.08 4.42 -18.70
N SER A 273 -6.34 4.88 -18.68
CA SER A 273 -6.69 6.27 -18.37
C SER A 273 -6.51 6.58 -16.88
N LYS A 274 -6.09 7.82 -16.56
CA LYS A 274 -6.02 8.32 -15.19
C LYS A 274 -7.42 8.39 -14.57
N VAL A 275 -7.53 8.01 -13.31
CA VAL A 275 -8.78 7.96 -12.53
C VAL A 275 -8.92 9.20 -11.63
N LEU A 276 -7.81 9.73 -11.11
CA LEU A 276 -7.83 10.80 -10.12
C LEU A 276 -7.75 12.22 -10.72
N SER A 277 -7.43 12.37 -12.01
CA SER A 277 -7.03 13.65 -12.64
C SER A 277 -8.05 14.79 -12.60
N SER A 278 -9.32 14.50 -12.29
CA SER A 278 -10.40 15.48 -12.15
C SER A 278 -11.22 15.27 -10.87
N THR A 279 -10.71 14.49 -9.91
CA THR A 279 -11.48 14.12 -8.73
C THR A 279 -11.25 15.08 -7.57
N ILE A 280 -12.31 15.79 -7.20
CA ILE A 280 -12.41 16.46 -5.90
C ILE A 280 -13.11 15.51 -4.92
N LEU A 281 -12.42 15.15 -3.83
CA LEU A 281 -12.93 14.25 -2.78
C LEU A 281 -13.54 15.08 -1.64
N THR A 282 -14.69 15.69 -1.92
CA THR A 282 -15.43 16.52 -0.97
C THR A 282 -16.88 16.01 -0.79
N GLY A 283 -17.54 16.47 0.27
CA GLY A 283 -18.91 16.06 0.61
C GLY A 283 -19.02 14.65 1.20
N PRO A 284 -20.26 14.18 1.45
CA PRO A 284 -20.50 12.86 2.02
C PRO A 284 -19.96 11.74 1.09
N ALA A 285 -19.50 10.65 1.69
CA ALA A 285 -19.04 9.49 0.93
C ALA A 285 -20.19 8.94 0.05
N PRO A 286 -19.93 8.58 -1.22
CA PRO A 286 -20.95 8.00 -2.09
C PRO A 286 -21.55 6.73 -1.48
N ALA A 287 -22.86 6.58 -1.49
CA ALA A 287 -23.56 5.41 -0.97
C ALA A 287 -24.03 4.46 -2.08
N ALA A 288 -24.47 3.27 -1.71
CA ALA A 288 -25.15 2.38 -2.64
C ALA A 288 -26.41 3.06 -3.20
N PRO A 289 -26.75 2.87 -4.49
CA PRO A 289 -28.03 3.34 -4.99
C PRO A 289 -29.16 2.71 -4.17
N PRO A 290 -30.24 3.47 -3.89
CA PRO A 290 -31.40 2.92 -3.19
C PRO A 290 -31.90 1.69 -3.96
N ARG A 291 -32.21 0.59 -3.25
CA ARG A 291 -32.83 -0.58 -3.89
C ARG A 291 -34.17 -0.13 -4.45
N SER A 292 -34.37 -0.26 -5.77
CA SER A 292 -35.70 -0.18 -6.35
C SER A 292 -36.57 -1.23 -5.66
N ARG A 293 -37.63 -0.79 -5.00
CA ARG A 293 -38.67 -1.68 -4.48
C ARG A 293 -39.39 -2.36 -5.63
#